data_AF-A0A939GBT1-F1
#
_entry.id   AF-A0A939GBT1-F1
#
_cell.length_a   1.000
_cell.length_b   1.000
_cell.length_c   1.000
_cell.angle_alpha   90.00
_cell.angle_beta   90.00
_cell.angle_gamma   90.00
#
_symmetry.space_group_name_H-M   'P 1'
#
loop_
_entity.id
_entity.type
_entity.pdbx_description
1 polymer ?
#
loop_
_entity_poly.entity_id
_entity_poly.type
_entity_poly.pdbx_seq_one_letter_code
_entity_poly.pdbx_strand_id
1 'polypeptide(L)' 'MAAIELGGPEKSGKVRSKKASTRADMTPMVDLGFLLITFFILATTLSKPKAMVLNVPDRNETILTQPI' A
#
# COMPACT_ATOMS: atom_id res chain seq x y z
N MET A 1 26.52 -60.65 42.36
CA MET A 1 27.33 -59.44 42.08
C MET A 1 27.00 -58.99 40.67
N ALA A 2 26.66 -57.71 40.54
CA ALA A 2 26.06 -57.10 39.37
C ALA A 2 27.06 -56.84 38.23
N ALA A 3 26.56 -56.90 37.00
CA ALA A 3 27.03 -56.07 35.92
C ALA A 3 25.78 -55.57 35.17
N ILE A 4 25.36 -54.35 35.50
CA ILE A 4 24.40 -53.59 34.70
C ILE A 4 25.25 -52.88 33.66
N GLU A 5 25.17 -53.33 32.41
CA GLU A 5 25.70 -52.61 31.27
C GLU A 5 24.80 -51.40 31.01
N LEU A 6 25.21 -50.24 31.51
CA LEU A 6 24.58 -48.95 31.22
C LEU A 6 24.88 -48.60 29.77
N GLY A 7 23.99 -49.03 28.88
CA GLY A 7 23.85 -48.46 27.54
C GLY A 7 23.78 -46.94 27.66
N GLY A 8 24.76 -46.26 27.07
CA GLY A 8 24.94 -44.82 27.18
C GLY A 8 23.73 -44.04 26.64
N PRO A 9 23.62 -42.75 27.02
CA PRO A 9 22.54 -41.90 26.52
C PRO A 9 22.72 -41.73 25.00
N GLU A 10 21.94 -42.49 24.24
CA GLU A 10 21.57 -42.21 22.85
C GLU A 10 21.08 -40.77 22.80
N LYS A 11 21.98 -39.85 22.44
CA LYS A 11 21.67 -38.45 22.15
C LYS A 11 20.87 -38.44 20.85
N SER A 12 19.61 -38.87 20.92
CA SER A 12 18.59 -38.56 19.94
C SER A 12 18.48 -37.05 19.93
N GLY A 13 19.26 -36.44 19.04
CA GLY A 13 19.23 -35.03 18.73
C GLY A 13 17.87 -34.70 18.14
N LYS A 14 16.86 -34.55 19.01
CA LYS A 14 15.61 -33.89 18.66
C LYS A 14 16.00 -32.52 18.14
N VAL A 15 15.99 -32.38 16.81
CA VAL A 15 16.14 -31.11 16.12
C VAL A 15 14.96 -30.26 16.56
N ARG A 16 15.15 -29.53 17.66
CA ARG A 16 14.14 -28.65 18.23
C ARG A 16 14.06 -27.49 17.26
N SER A 17 13.07 -27.54 16.37
CA SER A 17 12.76 -26.44 15.47
C SER A 17 12.71 -25.16 16.30
N LYS A 18 13.61 -24.22 16.00
CA LYS A 18 13.61 -22.91 16.62
C LYS A 18 12.30 -22.25 16.20
N LYS A 19 11.30 -22.25 17.09
CA LYS A 19 10.10 -21.46 16.93
C LYS A 19 10.54 -20.00 16.94
N ALA A 20 10.80 -19.44 15.76
CA ALA A 20 10.95 -18.01 15.61
C ALA A 20 9.61 -17.39 16.02
N SER A 21 9.64 -16.44 16.94
CA SER A 21 8.46 -15.68 17.31
C SER A 21 7.98 -14.94 16.08
N THR A 22 6.84 -15.35 15.51
CA THR A 22 6.20 -14.66 14.40
C THR A 22 5.52 -13.41 14.97
N ARG A 23 6.31 -12.37 15.25
CA ARG A 23 5.75 -11.03 15.42
C ARG A 23 5.12 -10.67 14.08
N ALA A 24 3.80 -10.48 14.07
CA ALA A 24 3.08 -10.11 12.87
C ALA A 24 3.40 -8.65 12.54
N ASP A 25 3.93 -8.40 11.34
CA ASP A 25 4.16 -7.05 10.85
C ASP A 25 2.82 -6.39 10.53
N MET A 26 2.52 -5.27 11.21
CA MET A 26 1.33 -4.47 10.95
C MET A 26 1.52 -3.50 9.78
N THR A 27 2.70 -3.48 9.15
CA THR A 27 3.03 -2.62 8.00
C THR A 27 2.01 -2.72 6.86
N PRO A 28 1.51 -3.91 6.47
CA PRO A 28 0.44 -4.02 5.47
C PRO A 28 -0.87 -3.40 5.93
N MET A 29 -1.15 -3.45 7.25
CA MET A 29 -2.37 -2.89 7.83
C MET A 29 -2.35 -1.36 7.86
N VAL A 30 -1.18 -0.77 8.12
CA VAL A 30 -0.97 0.68 8.05
C VAL A 30 -1.11 1.18 6.61
N ASP A 31 -0.62 0.40 5.64
CA ASP A 31 -0.71 0.76 4.22
C ASP A 31 -2.16 0.78 3.71
N LEU A 32 -3.02 -0.14 4.16
CA LEU A 32 -4.46 -0.10 3.88
C LEU A 32 -5.12 1.18 4.44
N GLY A 33 -4.71 1.64 5.62
CA GLY A 33 -5.21 2.89 6.21
C GLY A 33 -4.68 4.15 5.50
N PHE A 34 -3.39 4.17 5.18
CA PHE A 34 -2.75 5.27 4.47
C PHE A 34 -3.27 5.40 3.03
N LEU A 35 -3.50 4.28 2.34
CA LEU A 35 -4.21 4.25 1.05
C LEU A 35 -5.57 4.91 1.19
N LEU A 36 -6.38 4.54 2.19
CA LEU A 36 -7.71 5.09 2.34
C LEU A 36 -7.72 6.59 2.64
N ILE A 37 -6.86 7.08 3.54
CA ILE A 37 -6.81 8.52 3.85
C ILE A 37 -6.36 9.32 2.62
N THR A 38 -5.29 8.89 1.95
CA THR A 38 -4.77 9.58 0.75
C THR A 38 -5.71 9.46 -0.44
N PHE A 39 -6.24 8.27 -0.70
CA PHE A 39 -7.26 8.02 -1.73
C PHE A 39 -8.51 8.85 -1.48
N PHE A 40 -9.00 8.92 -0.25
CA PHE A 40 -10.21 9.67 0.10
C PHE A 40 -9.97 11.18 -0.05
N ILE A 41 -8.82 11.69 0.39
CA ILE A 41 -8.44 13.10 0.17
C ILE A 41 -8.29 13.39 -1.34
N LEU A 42 -7.62 12.53 -2.10
CA LEU A 42 -7.48 12.70 -3.55
C LEU A 42 -8.83 12.63 -4.27
N ALA A 43 -9.63 11.59 -4.03
CA ALA A 43 -10.95 11.41 -4.62
C ALA A 43 -11.91 12.57 -4.28
N THR A 44 -11.86 13.08 -3.04
CA THR A 44 -12.65 14.26 -2.66
C THR A 44 -12.18 15.54 -3.36
N THR A 45 -10.87 15.72 -3.60
CA THR A 45 -10.38 16.87 -4.39
C THR A 45 -10.78 16.80 -5.85
N LEU A 46 -10.81 15.60 -6.46
CA LEU A 46 -11.25 15.40 -7.84
C LEU A 46 -12.78 15.54 -8.00
N SER A 47 -13.54 15.26 -6.95
CA SER A 47 -15.00 15.41 -6.95
C SER A 47 -15.44 16.87 -6.88
N LYS A 48 -14.57 17.81 -6.48
CA LYS A 48 -14.89 19.24 -6.55
C LYS A 48 -14.78 19.68 -8.02
N PRO A 49 -15.85 20.23 -8.63
CA PRO A 49 -15.77 20.71 -10.01
C PRO A 49 -14.76 21.86 -10.06
N LYS A 50 -13.58 21.59 -10.61
CA LYS A 50 -12.59 22.61 -10.91
C LYS A 50 -13.11 23.38 -12.11
N ALA A 51 -13.68 24.56 -11.85
CA ALA A 51 -14.05 25.48 -12.92
C ALA A 51 -12.80 25.85 -13.70
N MET A 52 -12.65 25.27 -14.89
CA MET A 52 -11.67 25.71 -15.87
C MET A 52 -12.26 26.97 -16.50
N VAL A 53 -11.58 28.11 -16.37
CA VAL A 53 -11.94 29.32 -17.10
C VAL A 53 -11.73 29.02 -18.57
N LEU A 54 -12.83 28.75 -19.27
CA LEU A 54 -12.80 28.52 -20.70
C LEU A 54 -12.76 29.90 -21.36
N ASN A 55 -11.59 30.28 -21.89
CA ASN A 55 -11.48 31.45 -22.77
C ASN A 55 -12.21 31.11 -24.08
N VAL A 56 -13.54 31.28 -24.07
CA VAL A 56 -14.33 31.24 -25.30
C VAL A 56 -13.92 32.47 -26.12
N PRO A 57 -13.45 32.31 -27.37
CA PRO A 57 -13.27 33.47 -28.24
C PRO A 57 -14.62 34.15 -28.46
N ASP A 58 -14.64 35.48 -28.44
CA ASP A 58 -15.86 36.26 -28.63
C ASP A 58 -16.53 35.86 -29.95
N ARG A 59 -17.77 35.36 -29.87
CA ARG A 59 -18.59 35.02 -31.06
C ARG A 59 -19.04 36.25 -31.86
N ASN A 60 -18.52 37.42 -31.52
CA ASN A 60 -18.72 38.69 -32.22
C ASN A 60 -17.43 39.18 -32.88
N GLU A 61 -16.61 38.27 -33.42
CA GLU A 61 -15.91 38.60 -34.66
C GLU A 61 -16.97 38.78 -35.76
N THR A 62 -17.65 39.94 -35.72
CA THR A 62 -18.11 40.58 -36.93
C THR A 62 -16.88 40.61 -37.80
N ILE A 63 -16.85 39.71 -38.79
CA ILE A 63 -15.86 39.74 -39.84
C ILE A 63 -15.98 41.13 -40.43
N LEU A 64 -15.10 42.03 -40.00
CA LEU A 64 -14.78 43.21 -40.75
C LEU A 64 -14.07 42.65 -41.98
N THR A 65 -14.87 42.18 -42.94
CA THR A 65 -14.44 42.00 -44.31
C THR A 65 -13.94 43.37 -44.71
N GLN A 66 -12.62 43.55 -44.66
CA GLN A 66 -11.99 44.74 -45.19
C GLN A 66 -12.23 44.69 -46.69
N PRO A 67 -12.94 45.65 -47.30
CA PRO A 67 -12.88 45.78 -48.73
C PRO A 67 -11.48 46.29 -49.09
N ILE A 68 -10.91 45.63 -50.11
CA ILE A 68 -9.71 46.00 -50.87
C ILE A 68 -9.60 47.51 -51.13
#